data_AF-A0A4R5G993-F1
#
_entry.id   AF-A0A4R5G993-F1
#
_cell.length_a   1.000
_cell.length_b   1.000
_cell.length_c   1.000
_cell.angle_alpha   90.00
_cell.angle_beta   90.00
_cell.angle_gamma   90.00
#
_symmetry.space_group_name_H-M   'P 1'
#
loop_
_entity.id
_entity.type
_entity.pdbx_description
1 polymer ?
#
loop_
_entity_poly.entity_id
_entity_poly.type
_entity_poly.pdbx_seq_one_letter_code
_entity_poly.pdbx_strand_id
1 'polypeptide(L)'
;MPMPQPRLPVPLDHAVYVHLHTDHYPWTEVTVDLAVRQAEGLSGVFDAQQGSDWARFVWVRGALRGGFTAAGDITWPATLAALPRAQVTLAPLDPAVAELVWASRTQTAQPRAESWPDLHSLLERQRFSGVLLGGRACSFWEGGRAIGGTLPPAGVPCTTLSRLPDGAVGQAALLDFWRDLIAAAHRAAPLDEAWRLISVQLAAEHPCLDPFAREVTVQGGRLHVEAEVPSDEVLPALLAAFQATLARLGLRLSDLPLGGLPARPEWVAAGLEAL
;
A
#
# COMPACT_ATOMS: atom_id res chain seq x y z
N MET A 1 20.61 -8.34 13.21
CA MET A 1 21.21 -7.30 12.34
C MET A 1 20.08 -6.69 11.52
N PRO A 2 19.98 -5.36 11.40
CA PRO A 2 18.95 -4.74 10.56
C PRO A 2 19.14 -5.17 9.10
N MET A 3 18.04 -5.54 8.43
CA MET A 3 18.09 -5.84 7.00
C MET A 3 18.31 -4.56 6.19
N PRO A 4 19.10 -4.60 5.11
CA PRO A 4 19.36 -3.41 4.32
C PRO A 4 18.07 -2.94 3.64
N GLN A 5 17.82 -1.63 3.68
CA GLN A 5 16.65 -1.05 3.01
C GLN A 5 16.82 -1.12 1.47
N PRO A 6 15.79 -1.54 0.72
CA PRO A 6 15.90 -1.70 -0.72
C PRO A 6 15.90 -0.34 -1.44
N ARG A 7 16.78 -0.18 -2.44
CA ARG A 7 16.68 0.90 -3.43
C ARG A 7 15.82 0.45 -4.60
N LEU A 8 14.51 0.70 -4.52
CA LEU A 8 13.58 0.28 -5.58
C LEU A 8 13.85 1.02 -6.90
N PRO A 9 13.80 0.34 -8.05
CA PRO A 9 13.72 1.03 -9.33
C PRO A 9 12.45 1.90 -9.38
N VAL A 10 12.58 3.13 -9.88
CA VAL A 10 11.44 4.04 -10.09
C VAL A 10 11.35 4.40 -11.58
N PRO A 11 10.16 4.75 -12.09
CA PRO A 11 10.02 5.32 -13.44
C PRO A 11 10.89 6.56 -13.61
N LEU A 12 11.57 6.66 -14.76
CA LEU A 12 12.45 7.79 -15.10
C LEU A 12 11.97 8.56 -16.34
N ASP A 13 10.81 8.21 -16.89
CA ASP A 13 10.27 8.76 -18.15
C ASP A 13 10.11 10.28 -18.12
N HIS A 14 9.89 10.85 -16.93
CA HIS A 14 9.73 12.28 -16.69
C HIS A 14 10.78 12.86 -15.73
N ALA A 15 11.94 12.22 -15.62
CA ALA A 15 13.01 12.70 -14.76
C ALA A 15 13.45 14.12 -15.16
N VAL A 16 13.61 14.99 -14.16
CA VAL A 16 14.08 16.37 -14.35
C VAL A 16 15.54 16.37 -14.78
N TYR A 17 16.34 15.57 -14.09
CA TYR A 17 17.71 15.28 -14.45
C TYR A 17 18.04 13.85 -14.05
N VAL A 18 18.95 13.24 -14.80
CA VAL A 18 19.40 11.86 -14.63
C VAL A 18 20.92 11.86 -14.64
N HIS A 19 21.54 11.29 -13.61
CA HIS A 19 23.00 11.19 -13.46
C HIS A 19 23.75 12.53 -13.55
N LEU A 20 23.14 13.62 -13.06
CA LEU A 20 23.79 14.93 -12.99
C LEU A 20 24.94 14.89 -11.98
N HIS A 21 26.15 15.27 -12.38
CA HIS A 21 27.32 15.18 -11.52
C HIS A 21 27.50 16.45 -10.68
N THR A 22 27.66 16.32 -9.35
CA THR A 22 27.77 17.48 -8.46
C THR A 22 29.07 18.27 -8.60
N ASP A 23 30.10 17.70 -9.23
CA ASP A 23 31.30 18.45 -9.63
C ASP A 23 31.02 19.55 -10.67
N HIS A 24 29.97 19.37 -11.48
CA HIS A 24 29.60 20.32 -12.54
C HIS A 24 28.35 21.13 -12.19
N TYR A 25 27.48 20.56 -11.35
CA TYR A 25 26.29 21.22 -10.82
C TYR A 25 26.29 21.10 -9.29
N PRO A 26 26.92 22.07 -8.58
CA PRO A 26 27.19 21.95 -7.16
C PRO A 26 25.94 21.67 -6.32
N TRP A 27 26.13 21.02 -5.18
CA TRP A 27 25.06 20.73 -4.22
C TRP A 27 24.21 21.94 -3.83
N THR A 28 24.79 23.15 -3.83
CA THR A 28 24.06 24.40 -3.60
C THR A 28 22.96 24.61 -4.64
N GLU A 29 23.28 24.43 -5.92
CA GLU A 29 22.33 24.58 -7.02
C GLU A 29 21.26 23.47 -7.00
N VAL A 30 21.67 22.24 -6.71
CA VAL A 30 20.73 21.11 -6.51
C VAL A 30 19.76 21.41 -5.39
N THR A 31 20.25 21.92 -4.26
CA THR A 31 19.43 22.21 -3.08
C THR A 31 18.44 23.35 -3.35
N VAL A 32 18.88 24.39 -4.07
CA VAL A 32 18.01 25.50 -4.47
C VAL A 32 16.90 25.03 -5.41
N ASP A 33 17.22 24.23 -6.45
CA ASP A 33 16.21 23.67 -7.37
C ASP A 33 15.19 22.79 -6.63
N LEU A 34 15.66 21.90 -5.74
CA LEU A 34 14.79 21.06 -4.92
C LEU A 34 13.86 21.88 -4.02
N ALA A 35 14.34 22.96 -3.42
CA ALA A 35 13.53 23.84 -2.59
C ALA A 35 12.42 24.53 -3.41
N VAL A 36 12.73 25.00 -4.63
CA VAL A 36 11.72 25.57 -5.55
C VAL A 36 10.65 24.54 -5.88
N ARG A 37 11.06 23.34 -6.32
CA ARG A 37 10.12 22.26 -6.67
C ARG A 37 9.29 21.77 -5.50
N GLN A 38 9.89 21.74 -4.30
CA GLN A 38 9.16 21.42 -3.09
C GLN A 38 8.02 22.44 -2.85
N ALA A 39 8.30 23.74 -3.02
CA ALA A 39 7.28 24.78 -2.91
C ALA A 39 6.20 24.68 -4.00
N GLU A 40 6.54 24.14 -5.18
CA GLU A 40 5.61 23.85 -6.28
C GLU A 40 4.80 22.55 -6.08
N GLY A 41 4.99 21.84 -4.96
CA GLY A 41 4.20 20.65 -4.65
C GLY A 41 4.78 19.33 -5.18
N LEU A 42 6.10 19.23 -5.37
CA LEU A 42 6.79 18.02 -5.85
C LEU A 42 6.30 16.74 -5.15
N SER A 43 5.95 15.74 -5.97
CA SER A 43 5.89 14.34 -5.57
C SER A 43 6.94 13.59 -6.37
N GLY A 44 7.82 12.84 -5.72
CA GLY A 44 8.92 12.21 -6.42
C GLY A 44 10.06 11.76 -5.52
N VAL A 45 11.11 11.26 -6.16
CA VAL A 45 12.33 10.81 -5.49
C VAL A 45 13.55 11.56 -5.99
N PHE A 46 14.45 11.87 -5.07
CA PHE A 46 15.80 12.33 -5.36
C PHE A 46 16.78 11.24 -4.93
N ASP A 47 17.56 10.75 -5.88
CA ASP A 47 18.64 9.80 -5.64
C ASP A 47 19.98 10.52 -5.73
N ALA A 48 20.85 10.28 -4.76
CA ALA A 48 22.27 10.63 -4.81
C ALA A 48 23.10 9.35 -4.71
N GLN A 49 24.12 9.21 -5.55
CA GLN A 49 24.98 8.04 -5.58
C GLN A 49 26.45 8.41 -5.79
N GLN A 50 27.34 7.79 -5.03
CA GLN A 50 28.79 7.89 -5.21
C GLN A 50 29.39 6.49 -5.05
N GLY A 51 29.75 5.85 -6.17
CA GLY A 51 30.17 4.44 -6.15
C GLY A 51 29.03 3.50 -5.71
N SER A 52 29.28 2.70 -4.66
CA SER A 52 28.28 1.81 -4.05
C SER A 52 27.34 2.50 -3.08
N ASP A 53 27.75 3.66 -2.55
CA ASP A 53 26.97 4.39 -1.56
C ASP A 53 25.90 5.22 -2.24
N TRP A 54 24.71 5.23 -1.64
CA TRP A 54 23.56 5.96 -2.16
C TRP A 54 22.67 6.45 -1.03
N ALA A 55 21.92 7.52 -1.33
CA ALA A 55 20.84 8.02 -0.50
C ALA A 55 19.64 8.36 -1.40
N ARG A 56 18.43 8.06 -0.92
CA ARG A 56 17.17 8.41 -1.57
C ARG A 56 16.36 9.30 -0.64
N PHE A 57 15.85 10.40 -1.17
CA PHE A 57 14.87 11.26 -0.51
C PHE A 57 13.54 11.19 -1.25
N VAL A 58 12.44 11.27 -0.50
CA VAL A 58 11.09 11.14 -1.06
C VAL A 58 10.23 12.31 -0.65
N TRP A 59 9.59 12.96 -1.63
CA TRP A 59 8.59 14.01 -1.41
C TRP A 59 7.22 13.52 -1.84
N VAL A 60 6.19 13.96 -1.13
CA VAL A 60 4.79 13.75 -1.48
C VAL A 60 4.06 15.08 -1.34
N ARG A 61 3.52 15.58 -2.45
CA ARG A 61 2.77 16.83 -2.54
C ARG A 61 3.48 18.01 -1.87
N GLY A 62 4.78 18.16 -2.12
CA GLY A 62 5.63 19.21 -1.57
C GLY A 62 6.10 18.97 -0.13
N ALA A 63 5.71 17.88 0.52
CA ALA A 63 6.21 17.51 1.85
C ALA A 63 7.36 16.50 1.73
N LEU A 64 8.53 16.83 2.28
CA LEU A 64 9.62 15.88 2.42
C LEU A 64 9.23 14.82 3.46
N ARG A 65 9.17 13.54 3.05
CA ARG A 65 8.94 12.42 3.96
C ARG A 65 10.20 12.05 4.74
N GLY A 66 11.36 12.13 4.09
CA GLY A 66 12.67 11.90 4.68
C GLY A 66 13.66 11.35 3.65
N GLY A 67 14.86 11.02 4.15
CA GLY A 67 15.92 10.37 3.38
C GLY A 67 16.27 9.01 3.97
N PHE A 68 16.74 8.10 3.13
CA PHE A 68 17.25 6.80 3.58
C PHE A 68 18.35 6.25 2.68
N THR A 69 19.12 5.33 3.24
CA THR A 69 20.18 4.54 2.59
C THR A 69 19.94 3.06 2.86
N ALA A 70 20.81 2.18 2.34
CA ALA A 70 20.77 0.77 2.71
C ALA A 70 20.89 0.55 4.23
N ALA A 71 21.56 1.43 4.97
CA ALA A 71 21.78 1.30 6.41
C ALA A 71 20.62 1.83 7.27
N GLY A 72 19.68 2.57 6.69
CA GLY A 72 18.58 3.21 7.42
C GLY A 72 18.36 4.66 7.03
N ASP A 73 17.54 5.35 7.81
CA ASP A 73 17.15 6.75 7.59
C ASP A 73 18.37 7.69 7.70
N ILE A 74 18.41 8.72 6.85
CA ILE A 74 19.50 9.71 6.77
C ILE A 74 18.94 11.11 6.58
N THR A 75 19.69 12.11 7.08
CA THR A 75 19.34 13.53 6.90
C THR A 75 20.01 14.11 5.66
N TRP A 76 19.45 15.22 5.14
CA TRP A 76 20.04 15.94 4.01
C TRP A 76 21.49 16.38 4.30
N PRO A 77 21.82 17.03 5.44
CA PRO A 77 23.21 17.42 5.72
C PRO A 77 24.17 16.23 5.83
N ALA A 78 23.74 15.10 6.42
CA ALA A 78 24.55 13.89 6.49
C ALA A 78 24.83 13.31 5.09
N THR A 79 23.87 13.41 4.17
CA THR A 79 24.05 12.99 2.78
C THR A 79 25.07 13.85 2.05
N LEU A 80 24.98 15.18 2.18
CA LEU A 80 25.94 16.11 1.55
C LEU A 80 27.38 15.84 2.02
N ALA A 81 27.56 15.53 3.31
CA ALA A 81 28.86 15.20 3.88
C ALA A 81 29.38 13.83 3.41
N ALA A 82 28.50 12.83 3.32
CA ALA A 82 28.87 11.48 2.92
C ALA A 82 29.11 11.32 1.40
N LEU A 83 28.39 12.08 0.58
CA LEU A 83 28.39 11.99 -0.89
C LEU A 83 28.76 13.36 -1.52
N PRO A 84 29.97 13.89 -1.27
CA PRO A 84 30.35 15.23 -1.75
C PRO A 84 30.42 15.33 -3.29
N ARG A 85 30.69 14.21 -3.99
CA ARG A 85 30.87 14.12 -5.44
C ARG A 85 29.90 13.10 -6.04
N ALA A 86 28.62 13.32 -5.81
CA ALA A 86 27.56 12.40 -6.21
C ALA A 86 27.13 12.58 -7.68
N GLN A 87 26.61 11.51 -8.26
CA GLN A 87 25.66 11.57 -9.35
C GLN A 87 24.25 11.64 -8.77
N VAL A 88 23.47 12.61 -9.20
CA VAL A 88 22.13 12.85 -8.68
C VAL A 88 21.08 12.69 -9.77
N THR A 89 19.92 12.14 -9.39
CA THR A 89 18.76 11.94 -10.26
C THR A 89 17.52 12.43 -9.52
N LEU A 90 16.70 13.24 -10.17
CA LEU A 90 15.41 13.69 -9.65
C LEU A 90 14.30 13.20 -10.58
N ALA A 91 13.46 12.32 -10.05
CA ALA A 91 12.34 11.75 -10.76
C ALA A 91 11.02 12.17 -10.10
N PRO A 92 10.25 13.08 -10.73
CA PRO A 92 8.85 13.31 -10.37
C PRO A 92 8.05 12.02 -10.55
N LEU A 93 7.17 11.74 -9.60
CA LEU A 93 6.31 10.56 -9.59
C LEU A 93 4.87 10.97 -9.28
N ASP A 94 3.93 10.11 -9.64
CA ASP A 94 2.59 10.21 -9.10
C ASP A 94 2.64 10.16 -7.54
N PRO A 95 1.83 10.97 -6.82
CA PRO A 95 1.83 10.98 -5.36
C PRO A 95 1.63 9.61 -4.72
N ALA A 96 0.79 8.75 -5.28
CA ALA A 96 0.55 7.41 -4.75
C ALA A 96 1.79 6.52 -4.90
N VAL A 97 2.50 6.63 -6.02
CA VAL A 97 3.77 5.91 -6.25
C VAL A 97 4.86 6.41 -5.28
N ALA A 98 4.98 7.73 -5.08
CA ALA A 98 5.94 8.28 -4.13
C ALA A 98 5.67 7.80 -2.69
N GLU A 99 4.41 7.75 -2.26
CA GLU A 99 4.02 7.16 -0.97
C GLU A 99 4.38 5.68 -0.87
N LEU A 100 4.15 4.88 -1.92
CA LEU A 100 4.55 3.48 -1.94
C LEU A 100 6.06 3.29 -1.83
N VAL A 101 6.85 4.11 -2.54
CA VAL A 101 8.32 4.08 -2.40
C VAL A 101 8.73 4.36 -0.96
N TRP A 102 8.16 5.40 -0.33
CA TRP A 102 8.46 5.70 1.07
C TRP A 102 8.05 4.57 2.00
N ALA A 103 6.82 4.06 1.90
CA ALA A 103 6.28 3.03 2.77
C ALA A 103 7.02 1.68 2.64
N SER A 104 7.52 1.36 1.44
CA SER A 104 8.21 0.11 1.15
C SER A 104 9.63 -0.01 1.73
N ARG A 105 10.26 1.11 2.11
CA ARG A 105 11.68 1.13 2.54
C ARG A 105 11.99 0.25 3.76
N THR A 106 11.00 0.04 4.62
CA THR A 106 11.12 -0.79 5.84
C THR A 106 10.44 -2.14 5.70
N GLN A 107 9.90 -2.48 4.53
CA GLN A 107 9.14 -3.70 4.33
C GLN A 107 10.04 -4.89 4.02
N THR A 108 9.62 -6.05 4.49
CA THR A 108 10.27 -7.32 4.18
C THR A 108 9.76 -7.83 2.83
N ALA A 109 10.68 -8.19 1.93
CA ALA A 109 10.31 -8.82 0.67
C ALA A 109 9.73 -10.21 0.91
N GLN A 110 8.50 -10.44 0.46
CA GLN A 110 7.83 -11.73 0.53
C GLN A 110 7.89 -12.41 -0.83
N PRO A 111 8.50 -13.61 -0.96
CA PRO A 111 8.44 -14.38 -2.18
C PRO A 111 7.01 -14.87 -2.43
N ARG A 112 6.59 -14.89 -3.69
CA ARG A 112 5.31 -15.45 -4.13
C ARG A 112 5.53 -16.82 -4.76
N ALA A 113 4.58 -17.73 -4.56
CA ALA A 113 4.64 -19.08 -5.12
C ALA A 113 4.36 -19.05 -6.63
N GLU A 114 3.44 -18.18 -7.03
CA GLU A 114 3.05 -17.96 -8.41
C GLU A 114 4.06 -17.08 -9.16
N SER A 115 4.30 -17.42 -10.42
CA SER A 115 5.06 -16.57 -11.34
C SER A 115 4.11 -15.65 -12.11
N TRP A 116 4.66 -14.61 -12.75
CA TRP A 116 3.90 -13.81 -13.70
C TRP A 116 3.58 -14.62 -14.97
N PRO A 117 2.37 -14.55 -15.57
CA PRO A 117 1.25 -13.65 -15.27
C PRO A 117 0.19 -14.21 -14.31
N ASP A 118 0.31 -15.46 -13.83
CA ASP A 118 -0.72 -16.09 -12.98
C ASP A 118 -0.98 -15.29 -11.70
N LEU A 119 0.10 -14.70 -11.15
CA LEU A 119 0.06 -13.81 -10.00
C LEU A 119 -0.84 -12.57 -10.22
N HIS A 120 -1.03 -12.11 -11.45
CA HIS A 120 -1.84 -10.91 -11.74
C HIS A 120 -3.27 -11.04 -11.20
N SER A 121 -3.93 -12.15 -11.53
CA SER A 121 -5.30 -12.43 -11.09
C SER A 121 -5.43 -12.54 -9.57
N LEU A 122 -4.37 -12.97 -8.89
CA LEU A 122 -4.31 -13.03 -7.44
C LEU A 122 -4.21 -11.61 -6.84
N LEU A 123 -3.32 -10.77 -7.37
CA LEU A 123 -3.15 -9.39 -6.90
C LEU A 123 -4.42 -8.55 -7.11
N GLU A 124 -5.12 -8.74 -8.23
CA GLU A 124 -6.41 -8.10 -8.49
C GLU A 124 -7.49 -8.52 -7.47
N ARG A 125 -7.65 -9.84 -7.26
CA ARG A 125 -8.65 -10.38 -6.31
C ARG A 125 -8.36 -9.98 -4.87
N GLN A 126 -7.10 -9.98 -4.47
CA GLN A 126 -6.67 -9.59 -3.12
C GLN A 126 -6.61 -8.08 -2.92
N ARG A 127 -6.92 -7.28 -3.96
CA ARG A 127 -6.78 -5.82 -3.95
C ARG A 127 -5.41 -5.35 -3.44
N PHE A 128 -4.37 -6.06 -3.87
CA PHE A 128 -3.00 -5.84 -3.41
C PHE A 128 -2.58 -4.37 -3.55
N SER A 129 -1.96 -3.84 -2.49
CA SER A 129 -1.38 -2.50 -2.47
C SER A 129 0.05 -2.58 -1.96
N GLY A 130 1.01 -2.17 -2.80
CA GLY A 130 2.42 -2.40 -2.52
C GLY A 130 3.28 -2.35 -3.78
N VAL A 131 4.45 -2.97 -3.71
CA VAL A 131 5.41 -3.08 -4.82
C VAL A 131 5.57 -4.54 -5.20
N LEU A 132 5.53 -4.82 -6.50
CA LEU A 132 5.83 -6.12 -7.09
C LEU A 132 7.18 -6.05 -7.81
N LEU A 133 8.09 -6.93 -7.43
CA LEU A 133 9.43 -7.06 -7.99
C LEU A 133 9.53 -8.39 -8.74
N GLY A 134 10.09 -8.36 -9.94
CA GLY A 134 10.32 -9.56 -10.75
C GLY A 134 11.52 -9.39 -11.67
N GLY A 135 12.63 -10.06 -11.36
CA GLY A 135 13.89 -9.89 -12.10
C GLY A 135 14.39 -8.44 -12.00
N ARG A 136 14.37 -7.70 -13.12
CA ARG A 136 14.69 -6.27 -13.17
C ARG A 136 13.46 -5.35 -13.15
N ALA A 137 12.26 -5.93 -13.24
CA ALA A 137 11.02 -5.20 -13.26
C ALA A 137 10.58 -4.82 -11.84
N CYS A 138 9.99 -3.63 -11.71
CA CYS A 138 9.42 -3.09 -10.49
C CYS A 138 8.12 -2.38 -10.86
N SER A 139 7.01 -2.84 -10.31
CA SER A 139 5.68 -2.25 -10.52
C SER A 139 5.04 -1.88 -9.20
N PHE A 140 4.28 -0.79 -9.21
CA PHE A 140 3.60 -0.21 -8.06
C PHE A 140 2.11 -0.47 -8.19
N TRP A 141 1.48 -0.91 -7.12
CA TRP A 141 0.11 -1.39 -7.12
C TRP A 141 -0.71 -0.73 -6.02
N GLU A 142 -1.97 -0.42 -6.33
CA GLU A 142 -2.95 0.07 -5.38
C GLU A 142 -4.32 -0.56 -5.71
N GLY A 143 -4.96 -1.14 -4.69
CA GLY A 143 -6.27 -1.78 -4.83
C GLY A 143 -6.31 -2.90 -5.87
N GLY A 144 -5.20 -3.61 -6.09
CA GLY A 144 -5.10 -4.68 -7.08
C GLY A 144 -4.87 -4.19 -8.51
N ARG A 145 -4.60 -2.90 -8.73
CA ARG A 145 -4.27 -2.34 -10.05
C ARG A 145 -2.85 -1.80 -10.07
N ALA A 146 -2.13 -2.01 -11.17
CA ALA A 146 -0.84 -1.38 -11.39
C ALA A 146 -1.04 0.12 -11.65
N ILE A 147 -0.39 0.96 -10.84
CA ILE A 147 -0.44 2.43 -10.93
C ILE A 147 0.87 3.04 -11.45
N GLY A 148 1.93 2.24 -11.61
CA GLY A 148 3.19 2.69 -12.20
C GLY A 148 4.27 1.61 -12.28
N GLY A 149 5.39 1.94 -12.92
CA GLY A 149 6.53 1.05 -13.10
C GLY A 149 6.37 0.07 -14.27
N THR A 150 7.18 -1.00 -14.25
CA THR A 150 7.23 -2.02 -15.30
C THR A 150 6.78 -3.36 -14.74
N LEU A 151 5.84 -4.00 -15.42
CA LEU A 151 5.37 -5.34 -15.05
C LEU A 151 6.46 -6.40 -15.31
N PRO A 152 6.53 -7.47 -14.50
CA PRO A 152 7.45 -8.56 -14.73
C PRO A 152 7.25 -9.24 -16.10
N PRO A 153 8.29 -9.79 -16.72
CA PRO A 153 8.13 -10.67 -17.87
C PRO A 153 7.56 -12.03 -17.43
N ALA A 154 6.92 -12.75 -18.35
CA ALA A 154 6.30 -14.05 -18.08
C ALA A 154 7.33 -15.09 -17.59
N GLY A 155 6.92 -15.91 -16.62
CA GLY A 155 7.71 -16.99 -16.03
C GLY A 155 8.72 -16.55 -14.97
N VAL A 156 8.80 -15.26 -14.63
CA VAL A 156 9.75 -14.75 -13.64
C VAL A 156 9.19 -14.89 -12.21
N PRO A 157 9.98 -15.42 -11.25
CA PRO A 157 9.58 -15.45 -9.85
C PRO A 157 9.45 -14.03 -9.31
N CYS A 158 8.38 -13.81 -8.56
CA CYS A 158 8.02 -12.50 -8.06
C CYS A 158 8.18 -12.40 -6.55
N THR A 159 8.56 -11.22 -6.07
CA THR A 159 8.51 -10.86 -4.65
C THR A 159 7.65 -9.61 -4.47
N THR A 160 6.98 -9.50 -3.33
CA THR A 160 6.14 -8.34 -3.00
C THR A 160 6.65 -7.63 -1.77
N LEU A 161 6.56 -6.30 -1.78
CA LEU A 161 6.69 -5.44 -0.62
C LEU A 161 5.30 -4.84 -0.36
N SER A 162 4.56 -5.43 0.57
CA SER A 162 3.21 -4.98 0.90
C SER A 162 3.26 -3.61 1.58
N ARG A 163 2.41 -2.67 1.14
CA ARG A 163 2.28 -1.34 1.78
C ARG A 163 1.80 -1.48 3.22
N LEU A 164 0.92 -2.43 3.44
CA LEU A 164 0.56 -2.91 4.76
C LEU A 164 1.74 -3.76 5.22
N PRO A 165 2.50 -3.34 6.24
CA PRO A 165 3.44 -4.26 6.85
C PRO A 165 2.66 -5.47 7.31
N ASP A 166 3.26 -6.64 7.18
CA ASP A 166 2.96 -7.73 8.10
C ASP A 166 3.07 -7.15 9.52
N GLY A 167 1.95 -6.71 10.11
CA GLY A 167 1.86 -6.41 11.54
C GLY A 167 1.70 -4.97 12.05
N ALA A 168 1.40 -3.91 11.25
CA ALA A 168 1.07 -2.60 11.89
C ALA A 168 -0.40 -2.52 12.34
N VAL A 169 -1.31 -3.10 11.57
CA VAL A 169 -2.65 -3.48 12.06
C VAL A 169 -2.62 -4.99 12.08
N GLY A 170 -2.40 -5.57 13.27
CA GLY A 170 -2.49 -7.02 13.41
C GLY A 170 -3.85 -7.49 12.90
N GLN A 171 -3.93 -8.71 12.36
CA GLN A 171 -5.21 -9.31 11.95
C GLN A 171 -6.29 -9.13 13.02
N ALA A 172 -5.91 -9.26 14.30
CA ALA A 172 -6.79 -8.95 15.43
C ALA A 172 -7.34 -7.52 15.42
N ALA A 173 -6.49 -6.50 15.22
CA ALA A 173 -6.91 -5.10 15.17
C ALA A 173 -7.82 -4.81 13.96
N LEU A 174 -7.57 -5.44 12.81
CA LEU A 174 -8.44 -5.28 11.64
C LEU A 174 -9.79 -5.97 11.83
N LEU A 175 -9.80 -7.16 12.44
CA LEU A 175 -11.04 -7.85 12.81
C LEU A 175 -11.82 -7.08 13.89
N ASP A 176 -11.14 -6.48 14.85
CA ASP A 176 -11.75 -5.60 15.87
C ASP A 176 -12.35 -4.35 15.22
N PHE A 177 -11.65 -3.75 14.26
CA PHE A 177 -12.20 -2.66 13.46
C PHE A 177 -13.47 -3.11 12.68
N TRP A 178 -13.45 -4.27 12.04
CA TRP A 178 -14.62 -4.80 11.33
C TRP A 178 -15.80 -5.08 12.27
N ARG A 179 -15.54 -5.60 13.48
CA ARG A 179 -16.55 -5.79 14.52
C ARG A 179 -17.17 -4.45 14.93
N ASP A 180 -16.35 -3.43 15.16
CA ASP A 180 -16.82 -2.08 15.50
C ASP A 180 -17.66 -1.46 14.38
N LEU A 181 -17.23 -1.62 13.13
CA LEU A 181 -17.92 -1.09 11.95
C LEU A 181 -19.28 -1.77 11.74
N ILE A 182 -19.33 -3.10 11.79
CA ILE A 182 -20.58 -3.86 11.64
C ILE A 182 -21.53 -3.53 12.79
N ALA A 183 -21.03 -3.40 14.02
CA ALA A 183 -21.85 -2.98 15.15
C ALA A 183 -22.39 -1.55 14.97
N ALA A 184 -21.60 -0.62 14.43
CA ALA A 184 -22.03 0.74 14.14
C ALA A 184 -23.10 0.80 13.04
N ALA A 185 -22.90 0.07 11.95
CA ALA A 185 -23.87 -0.04 10.87
C ALA A 185 -25.17 -0.72 11.33
N HIS A 186 -25.07 -1.78 12.15
CA HIS A 186 -26.23 -2.48 12.70
C HIS A 186 -27.10 -1.59 13.61
N ARG A 187 -26.49 -0.64 14.35
CA ARG A 187 -27.25 0.35 15.14
C ARG A 187 -28.09 1.28 14.26
N ALA A 188 -27.67 1.54 13.02
CA ALA A 188 -28.43 2.36 12.09
C ALA A 188 -29.54 1.55 11.39
N ALA A 189 -29.25 0.31 11.01
CA ALA A 189 -30.23 -0.61 10.42
C ALA A 189 -29.87 -2.09 10.72
N PRO A 190 -30.85 -2.94 11.05
CA PRO A 190 -30.60 -4.36 11.31
C PRO A 190 -29.98 -5.09 10.11
N LEU A 191 -28.73 -5.55 10.25
CA LEU A 191 -27.96 -6.17 9.15
C LEU A 191 -28.21 -7.67 8.98
N ASP A 192 -28.66 -8.38 10.02
CA ASP A 192 -28.59 -9.84 10.14
C ASP A 192 -29.19 -10.59 8.95
N GLU A 193 -30.43 -10.25 8.58
CA GLU A 193 -31.12 -10.94 7.49
C GLU A 193 -30.54 -10.57 6.13
N ALA A 194 -30.16 -9.31 5.93
CA ALA A 194 -29.53 -8.87 4.70
C ALA A 194 -28.15 -9.53 4.52
N TRP A 195 -27.34 -9.56 5.58
CA TRP A 195 -26.04 -10.23 5.60
C TRP A 195 -26.18 -11.71 5.28
N ARG A 196 -27.11 -12.42 5.93
CA ARG A 196 -27.36 -13.86 5.68
C ARG A 196 -27.68 -14.14 4.21
N LEU A 197 -28.52 -13.31 3.58
CA LEU A 197 -28.88 -13.47 2.17
C LEU A 197 -27.71 -13.16 1.23
N ILE A 198 -26.91 -12.15 1.55
CA ILE A 198 -25.71 -11.79 0.78
C ILE A 198 -24.62 -12.86 0.92
N SER A 199 -24.40 -13.40 2.12
CA SER A 199 -23.46 -14.49 2.37
C SER A 199 -23.76 -15.71 1.49
N VAL A 200 -25.04 -16.10 1.35
CA VAL A 200 -25.45 -17.20 0.43
C VAL A 200 -25.07 -16.90 -1.02
N GLN A 201 -25.22 -15.65 -1.46
CA GLN A 201 -24.91 -15.25 -2.84
C GLN A 201 -23.40 -15.23 -3.10
N LEU A 202 -22.63 -14.78 -2.11
CA LEU A 202 -21.17 -14.62 -2.22
C LEU A 202 -20.40 -15.90 -1.88
N ALA A 203 -21.03 -16.92 -1.29
CA ALA A 203 -20.36 -18.16 -0.86
C ALA A 203 -19.61 -18.89 -1.99
N ALA A 204 -20.06 -18.75 -3.24
CA ALA A 204 -19.36 -19.33 -4.39
C ALA A 204 -18.01 -18.67 -4.69
N GLU A 205 -17.88 -17.37 -4.40
CA GLU A 205 -16.64 -16.59 -4.62
C GLU A 205 -15.80 -16.49 -3.33
N HIS A 206 -16.46 -16.57 -2.18
CA HIS A 206 -15.88 -16.47 -0.84
C HIS A 206 -16.39 -17.63 0.04
N PRO A 207 -15.73 -18.81 0.00
CA PRO A 207 -16.15 -19.99 0.75
C PRO A 207 -16.34 -19.74 2.25
N CYS A 208 -15.51 -18.88 2.86
CA CYS A 208 -15.65 -18.49 4.27
C CYS A 208 -16.99 -17.83 4.65
N LEU A 209 -17.78 -17.35 3.67
CA LEU A 209 -19.13 -16.82 3.88
C LEU A 209 -20.21 -17.91 3.83
N ASP A 210 -19.86 -19.18 3.62
CA ASP A 210 -20.83 -20.27 3.54
C ASP A 210 -21.65 -20.35 4.85
N PRO A 211 -22.99 -20.17 4.77
CA PRO A 211 -23.86 -20.24 5.94
C PRO A 211 -23.86 -21.61 6.65
N PHE A 212 -23.41 -22.67 5.98
CA PHE A 212 -23.26 -23.99 6.57
C PHE A 212 -21.93 -24.16 7.30
N ALA A 213 -20.84 -23.58 6.78
CA ALA A 213 -19.52 -23.59 7.43
C ALA A 213 -19.50 -22.70 8.67
N ARG A 214 -20.22 -21.56 8.65
CA ARG A 214 -20.34 -20.58 9.75
C ARG A 214 -19.02 -19.94 10.20
N GLU A 215 -18.03 -20.01 9.34
CA GLU A 215 -16.71 -19.42 9.54
C GLU A 215 -16.77 -17.89 9.71
N VAL A 216 -17.63 -17.21 8.93
CA VAL A 216 -17.88 -15.77 9.05
C VAL A 216 -19.38 -15.49 9.14
N THR A 217 -19.85 -15.01 10.29
CA THR A 217 -21.28 -14.75 10.53
C THR A 217 -21.54 -13.44 11.26
N VAL A 218 -22.70 -12.83 11.02
CA VAL A 218 -23.17 -11.65 11.76
C VAL A 218 -24.47 -11.99 12.48
N GLN A 219 -24.49 -11.81 13.80
CA GLN A 219 -25.67 -12.03 14.64
C GLN A 219 -25.78 -10.93 15.70
N GLY A 220 -26.94 -10.28 15.80
CA GLY A 220 -27.20 -9.16 16.71
C GLY A 220 -26.21 -8.01 16.52
N GLY A 221 -25.80 -7.74 15.27
CA GLY A 221 -24.77 -6.75 14.96
C GLY A 221 -23.35 -7.09 15.42
N ARG A 222 -23.10 -8.35 15.80
CA ARG A 222 -21.76 -8.83 16.16
C ARG A 222 -21.21 -9.71 15.06
N LEU A 223 -20.02 -9.36 14.58
CA LEU A 223 -19.25 -10.18 13.65
C LEU A 223 -18.51 -11.29 14.41
N HIS A 224 -18.76 -12.53 14.00
CA HIS A 224 -17.99 -13.69 14.39
C HIS A 224 -17.15 -14.17 13.21
N VAL A 225 -15.86 -14.41 13.46
CA VAL A 225 -14.90 -14.97 12.50
C VAL A 225 -14.15 -16.07 13.22
N GLU A 226 -14.15 -17.27 12.63
CA GLU A 226 -13.41 -18.42 13.14
C GLU A 226 -11.90 -18.21 13.00
N ALA A 227 -11.14 -18.67 13.99
CA ALA A 227 -9.71 -18.35 14.10
C ALA A 227 -8.85 -19.02 13.02
N GLU A 228 -9.33 -20.11 12.42
CA GLU A 228 -8.61 -20.90 11.43
C GLU A 228 -8.73 -20.34 10.00
N VAL A 229 -9.62 -19.37 9.78
CA VAL A 229 -9.86 -18.82 8.45
C VAL A 229 -8.71 -17.87 8.06
N PRO A 230 -8.05 -18.09 6.91
CA PRO A 230 -6.96 -17.24 6.45
C PRO A 230 -7.39 -15.79 6.25
N SER A 231 -6.55 -14.84 6.71
CA SER A 231 -6.88 -13.41 6.63
C SER A 231 -7.00 -12.88 5.19
N ASP A 232 -6.29 -13.47 4.25
CA ASP A 232 -6.36 -13.17 2.81
C ASP A 232 -7.66 -13.66 2.18
N GLU A 233 -8.40 -14.57 2.84
CA GLU A 233 -9.75 -14.97 2.45
C GLU A 233 -10.82 -14.12 3.16
N VAL A 234 -10.68 -13.90 4.48
CA VAL A 234 -11.68 -13.18 5.30
C VAL A 234 -11.84 -11.72 4.89
N LEU A 235 -10.75 -11.00 4.66
CA LEU A 235 -10.82 -9.54 4.49
C LEU A 235 -11.54 -9.14 3.18
N PRO A 236 -11.22 -9.73 2.01
CA PRO A 236 -11.99 -9.48 0.80
C PRO A 236 -13.47 -9.85 0.96
N ALA A 237 -13.74 -10.98 1.63
CA ALA A 237 -15.09 -11.47 1.87
C ALA A 237 -15.92 -10.51 2.75
N LEU A 238 -15.35 -10.00 3.84
CA LEU A 238 -16.01 -9.04 4.73
C LEU A 238 -16.36 -7.74 4.00
N LEU A 239 -15.43 -7.22 3.20
CA LEU A 239 -15.65 -6.01 2.43
C LEU A 239 -16.77 -6.20 1.39
N ALA A 240 -16.71 -7.28 0.62
CA ALA A 240 -17.72 -7.60 -0.39
C ALA A 240 -19.11 -7.80 0.25
N ALA A 241 -19.18 -8.58 1.32
CA ALA A 241 -20.43 -8.84 2.05
C ALA A 241 -21.00 -7.55 2.65
N PHE A 242 -20.17 -6.71 3.26
CA PHE A 242 -20.59 -5.45 3.84
C PHE A 242 -21.13 -4.47 2.79
N GLN A 243 -20.41 -4.29 1.68
CA GLN A 243 -20.84 -3.45 0.56
C GLN A 243 -22.19 -3.89 0.00
N ALA A 244 -22.32 -5.17 -0.32
CA ALA A 244 -23.55 -5.72 -0.86
C ALA A 244 -24.71 -5.65 0.15
N THR A 245 -24.42 -5.79 1.46
CA THR A 245 -25.42 -5.62 2.52
C THR A 245 -25.91 -4.18 2.60
N LEU A 246 -25.02 -3.19 2.59
CA LEU A 246 -25.41 -1.77 2.59
C LEU A 246 -26.23 -1.42 1.35
N ALA A 247 -25.78 -1.86 0.17
CA ALA A 247 -26.49 -1.66 -1.09
C ALA A 247 -27.90 -2.28 -1.06
N ARG A 248 -28.04 -3.50 -0.53
CA ARG A 248 -29.32 -4.18 -0.38
C ARG A 248 -30.28 -3.43 0.57
N LEU A 249 -29.74 -2.80 1.61
CA LEU A 249 -30.51 -2.00 2.56
C LEU A 249 -30.73 -0.55 2.10
N GLY A 250 -30.20 -0.15 0.93
CA GLY A 250 -30.28 1.22 0.43
C GLY A 250 -29.49 2.22 1.26
N LEU A 251 -28.48 1.77 2.00
CA LEU A 251 -27.65 2.60 2.86
C LEU A 251 -26.37 3.01 2.13
N ARG A 252 -25.90 4.22 2.43
CA ARG A 252 -24.58 4.71 2.02
C ARG A 252 -23.66 4.73 3.20
N LEU A 253 -22.38 4.41 2.98
CA LEU A 253 -21.37 4.41 4.04
C LEU A 253 -21.22 5.80 4.69
N SER A 254 -21.34 6.87 3.88
CA SER A 254 -21.30 8.27 4.31
C SER A 254 -22.39 8.66 5.31
N ASP A 255 -23.52 7.96 5.30
CA ASP A 255 -24.72 8.33 6.05
C ASP A 255 -24.79 7.58 7.39
N LEU A 256 -23.84 6.66 7.64
CA LEU A 256 -23.79 5.87 8.86
C LEU A 256 -23.15 6.65 10.02
N PRO A 257 -23.62 6.46 11.26
CA PRO A 257 -23.03 7.09 12.45
C PRO A 257 -21.73 6.35 12.87
N LEU A 258 -20.66 6.53 12.08
CA LEU A 258 -19.40 5.81 12.23
C LEU A 258 -18.44 6.43 13.27
N GLY A 259 -18.74 7.63 13.78
CA GLY A 259 -17.92 8.31 14.77
C GLY A 259 -16.47 8.50 14.31
N GLY A 260 -15.52 8.06 15.14
CA GLY A 260 -14.08 8.16 14.85
C GLY A 260 -13.51 7.03 13.98
N LEU A 261 -14.32 6.08 13.51
CA LEU A 261 -13.83 4.95 12.70
C LEU A 261 -13.12 5.37 11.41
N PRO A 262 -13.59 6.39 10.64
CA PRO A 262 -12.91 6.81 9.42
C PRO A 262 -11.51 7.41 9.62
N ALA A 263 -11.20 7.86 10.85
CA ALA A 263 -9.88 8.41 11.18
C ALA A 263 -8.86 7.33 11.57
N ARG A 264 -9.28 6.07 11.72
CA ARG A 264 -8.42 4.97 12.12
C ARG A 264 -7.62 4.43 10.92
N PRO A 265 -6.36 4.01 11.08
CA PRO A 265 -5.55 3.47 9.97
C PRO A 265 -6.16 2.20 9.34
N GLU A 266 -6.97 1.47 10.11
CA GLU A 266 -7.72 0.30 9.65
C GLU A 266 -8.75 0.63 8.57
N TRP A 267 -9.22 1.88 8.48
CA TRP A 267 -10.17 2.32 7.43
C TRP A 267 -9.60 2.12 6.03
N VAL A 268 -8.34 2.52 5.85
CA VAL A 268 -7.60 2.37 4.60
C VAL A 268 -7.28 0.90 4.36
N ALA A 269 -6.85 0.19 5.39
CA ALA A 269 -6.52 -1.23 5.31
C ALA A 269 -7.73 -2.12 4.96
N ALA A 270 -8.93 -1.72 5.41
CA ALA A 270 -10.19 -2.37 5.08
C ALA A 270 -10.71 -2.01 3.68
N GLY A 271 -10.06 -1.09 2.95
CA GLY A 271 -10.44 -0.69 1.60
C GLY A 271 -11.72 0.14 1.53
N LEU A 272 -12.02 0.91 2.59
CA LEU A 272 -13.27 1.68 2.72
C LEU A 272 -13.17 3.12 2.17
N GLU A 273 -12.00 3.58 1.75
CA GLU A 273 -11.82 4.95 1.20
C GLU A 273 -12.53 5.19 -0.13
N ALA A 274 -12.87 4.11 -0.86
CA ALA A 274 -13.47 4.18 -2.19
C ALA A 274 -14.99 3.99 -2.22
N LEU A 275 -15.66 3.99 -1.05
CA LEU A 275 -17.09 3.70 -0.87
C LEU A 275 -17.90 4.93 -0.43
#